data_AF-A0A1Y2FSX0-F1
#
_entry.id   AF-A0A1Y2FSX0-F1
#
_cell.length_a   1.000
_cell.length_b   1.000
_cell.length_c   1.000
_cell.angle_alpha   90.00
_cell.angle_beta   90.00
_cell.angle_gamma   90.00
#
_symmetry.space_group_name_H-M   'P 1'
#
loop_
_entity.id
_entity.type
_entity.pdbx_description
1 polymer ?
#
loop_
_entity_poly.entity_id
_entity_poly.type
_entity_poly.pdbx_seq_one_letter_code
_entity_poly.pdbx_strand_id
1 'polypeptide(L)'
;MLRSTATRQTRAWSKSCVRHTKQVAAKNTAAEDAFGLAATNDVLLEDMTSLQMDELHEHRQLRDYYRKIIYELPQLEALKKPPQKPSATQVLQFRQTTYFGEEHPAMHKVTLQVKLRDLAAAQNLSPVHLSKLVKLAGTRVDHDTLLLRMSSEQFGSAKENRRHLSAVLDKLLAECQQGDLFEDVPMDRRHMKKSKRPSFPKHWRVPQPVASSKHLI
;
A
#
# COMPACT_ATOMS: atom_id res chain seq x y z
N MET A 1 29.01 -74.15 34.41
CA MET A 1 28.16 -75.33 34.10
C MET A 1 27.28 -74.94 32.90
N LEU A 2 27.58 -75.47 31.70
CA LEU A 2 26.79 -76.50 30.97
C LEU A 2 25.47 -75.94 30.40
N ARG A 3 25.03 -76.03 29.13
CA ARG A 3 25.47 -76.54 27.81
C ARG A 3 24.62 -75.74 26.76
N SER A 4 25.19 -75.21 25.68
CA SER A 4 25.08 -75.71 24.28
C SER A 4 23.84 -76.56 23.96
N THR A 5 22.99 -76.06 23.05
CA THR A 5 22.38 -76.90 21.99
C THR A 5 22.31 -76.11 20.67
N ALA A 6 22.89 -76.71 19.63
CA ALA A 6 22.92 -76.21 18.27
C ALA A 6 21.67 -76.65 17.51
N THR A 7 21.12 -75.78 16.66
CA THR A 7 20.12 -76.16 15.65
C THR A 7 20.70 -76.01 14.24
N ARG A 8 20.33 -77.01 13.45
CA ARG A 8 20.96 -77.54 12.25
C ARG A 8 20.66 -76.69 11.02
N GLN A 9 21.70 -76.28 10.29
CA GLN A 9 21.57 -75.73 8.94
C GLN A 9 21.14 -76.84 7.96
N THR A 10 20.14 -76.55 7.13
CA THR A 10 19.87 -77.29 5.90
C THR A 10 20.12 -76.37 4.70
N ARG A 11 21.13 -76.73 3.91
CA ARG A 11 21.38 -76.16 2.58
C ARG A 11 20.30 -76.68 1.64
N ALA A 12 19.53 -75.79 1.01
CA ALA A 12 18.70 -76.12 -0.14
C ALA A 12 19.44 -75.71 -1.43
N TRP A 13 19.44 -76.63 -2.40
CA TRP A 13 20.12 -76.55 -3.67
C TRP A 13 19.69 -75.40 -4.58
N SER A 14 20.64 -75.02 -5.43
CA SER A 14 20.59 -73.99 -6.47
C SER A 14 19.46 -74.16 -7.48
N LYS A 15 18.68 -73.10 -7.71
CA LYS A 15 17.86 -72.93 -8.92
C LYS A 15 18.54 -71.93 -9.85
N SER A 16 19.64 -72.32 -10.47
CA SER A 16 20.22 -71.60 -11.62
C SER A 16 19.74 -72.29 -12.89
N CYS A 17 18.58 -71.89 -13.41
CA CYS A 17 18.21 -71.94 -14.84
C CYS A 17 16.77 -71.44 -15.07
N VAL A 18 16.45 -70.18 -14.76
CA VAL A 18 15.23 -69.51 -15.25
C VAL A 18 15.49 -68.01 -15.53
N ARG A 19 16.74 -67.60 -15.75
CA ARG A 19 17.08 -66.16 -15.86
C ARG A 19 17.10 -65.60 -17.29
N HIS A 20 17.02 -66.42 -18.34
CA HIS A 20 17.14 -65.91 -19.72
C HIS A 20 15.81 -65.59 -20.41
N THR A 21 14.70 -66.21 -20.03
CA THR A 21 13.41 -65.91 -20.67
C THR A 21 12.77 -64.62 -20.14
N LYS A 22 12.95 -64.31 -18.84
CA LYS A 22 12.44 -63.06 -18.25
C LYS A 22 13.16 -61.80 -18.74
N GLN A 23 14.47 -61.88 -19.01
CA GLN A 23 15.25 -60.72 -19.45
C GLN A 23 14.97 -60.34 -20.91
N VAL A 24 14.60 -61.30 -21.77
CA VAL A 24 14.22 -61.01 -23.17
C VAL A 24 12.79 -60.46 -23.23
N ALA A 25 11.86 -61.01 -22.45
CA ALA A 25 10.50 -60.47 -22.35
C ALA A 25 10.49 -59.03 -21.82
N ALA A 26 11.25 -58.73 -20.76
CA ALA A 26 11.34 -57.38 -20.20
C ALA A 26 12.03 -56.36 -21.12
N LYS A 27 12.93 -56.81 -21.99
CA LYS A 27 13.59 -55.94 -22.99
C LYS A 27 12.68 -55.65 -24.19
N ASN A 28 11.85 -56.61 -24.59
CA ASN A 28 10.90 -56.41 -25.69
C ASN A 28 9.74 -55.49 -25.27
N THR A 29 9.23 -55.60 -24.04
CA THR A 29 8.21 -54.66 -23.52
C THR A 29 8.75 -53.25 -23.34
N ALA A 30 10.01 -53.09 -22.90
CA ALA A 30 10.64 -51.78 -22.77
C ALA A 30 10.97 -51.11 -24.12
N ALA A 31 11.13 -51.90 -25.20
CA ALA A 31 11.35 -51.39 -26.55
C ALA A 31 10.05 -50.96 -27.24
N GLU A 32 8.92 -51.60 -26.91
CA GLU A 32 7.57 -51.22 -27.38
C GLU A 32 7.08 -49.92 -26.73
N ASP A 33 7.51 -49.63 -25.49
CA ASP A 33 7.25 -48.38 -24.77
C ASP A 33 8.34 -47.31 -24.97
N ALA A 34 8.94 -47.22 -26.16
CA ALA A 34 9.97 -46.20 -26.44
C ALA A 34 9.49 -44.74 -26.25
N PHE A 35 8.17 -44.51 -26.31
CA PHE A 35 7.50 -43.24 -26.04
C PHE A 35 6.70 -43.22 -24.72
N GLY A 36 6.74 -44.28 -23.90
CA GLY A 36 6.02 -44.36 -22.62
C GLY A 36 4.49 -44.40 -22.73
N LEU A 37 3.95 -44.85 -23.87
CA LEU A 37 2.51 -44.81 -24.17
C LEU A 37 1.68 -45.80 -23.34
N ALA A 38 2.26 -46.84 -22.74
CA ALA A 38 1.55 -47.69 -21.77
C ALA A 38 1.24 -46.97 -20.44
N ALA A 39 1.95 -45.87 -20.12
CA ALA A 39 1.57 -44.97 -19.02
C ALA A 39 0.50 -43.95 -19.44
N THR A 40 0.21 -43.85 -20.73
CA THR A 40 -0.85 -43.00 -21.32
C THR A 40 -2.10 -43.81 -21.65
N ASN A 41 -2.39 -44.85 -20.86
CA ASN A 41 -3.66 -45.55 -20.94
C ASN A 41 -4.72 -44.62 -20.36
N ASP A 42 -5.55 -44.11 -21.27
CA ASP A 42 -6.70 -43.27 -21.02
C ASP A 42 -6.32 -41.90 -20.46
N VAL A 43 -5.90 -40.97 -21.35
CA VAL A 43 -6.11 -39.54 -21.08
C VAL A 43 -7.62 -39.38 -20.93
N LEU A 44 -8.12 -39.54 -19.71
CA LEU A 44 -9.53 -39.43 -19.39
C LEU A 44 -9.97 -38.06 -19.90
N LEU A 45 -10.79 -38.04 -20.95
CA LEU A 45 -11.47 -36.85 -21.48
C LEU A 45 -12.34 -36.14 -20.42
N GLU A 46 -12.38 -36.68 -19.21
CA GLU A 46 -13.09 -36.21 -18.02
C GLU A 46 -12.31 -35.15 -17.24
N ASP A 47 -10.97 -35.08 -17.37
CA ASP A 47 -10.14 -34.11 -16.67
C ASP A 47 -9.72 -32.94 -17.58
N MET A 48 -9.71 -31.74 -16.98
CA MET A 48 -9.35 -30.50 -17.68
C MET A 48 -7.83 -30.29 -17.65
N THR A 49 -7.31 -29.64 -18.69
CA THR A 49 -5.90 -29.19 -18.71
C THR A 49 -5.63 -28.17 -17.61
N SER A 50 -4.36 -28.00 -17.21
CA SER A 50 -3.98 -27.04 -16.15
C SER A 50 -4.43 -25.61 -16.46
N LEU A 51 -4.30 -25.18 -17.72
CA LEU A 51 -4.77 -23.87 -18.18
C LEU A 51 -6.28 -23.70 -17.95
N GLN A 52 -7.07 -24.71 -18.33
CA GLN A 52 -8.52 -24.68 -18.15
C GLN A 52 -8.92 -24.72 -16.67
N MET A 53 -8.14 -25.40 -15.82
CA MET A 53 -8.36 -25.38 -14.37
C MET A 53 -8.07 -24.00 -13.77
N ASP A 54 -7.06 -23.30 -14.26
CA ASP A 54 -6.77 -21.92 -13.85
C ASP A 54 -7.91 -20.98 -14.25
N GLU A 55 -8.41 -21.06 -15.48
CA GLU A 55 -9.60 -20.31 -15.93
C GLU A 55 -10.84 -20.62 -15.07
N LEU A 56 -11.04 -21.89 -14.72
CA LEU A 56 -12.12 -22.32 -13.85
C LEU A 56 -11.96 -21.71 -12.44
N HIS A 57 -10.74 -21.70 -11.89
CA HIS A 57 -10.43 -21.06 -10.61
C HIS A 57 -10.69 -19.56 -10.62
N GLU A 58 -10.28 -18.84 -11.66
CA GLU A 58 -10.61 -17.42 -11.84
C GLU A 58 -12.12 -17.20 -11.84
N HIS A 59 -12.86 -18.03 -12.58
CA HIS A 59 -14.32 -17.94 -12.61
C HIS A 59 -14.97 -18.21 -11.24
N ARG A 60 -14.42 -19.16 -10.45
CA ARG A 60 -14.86 -19.39 -9.05
C ARG A 60 -14.59 -18.16 -8.18
N GLN A 61 -13.41 -17.57 -8.27
CA GLN A 61 -13.06 -16.35 -7.54
C GLN A 61 -14.00 -15.19 -7.88
N LEU A 62 -14.29 -14.98 -9.16
CA LEU A 62 -15.26 -13.97 -9.60
C LEU A 62 -16.65 -14.20 -9.01
N ARG A 63 -17.14 -15.45 -9.04
CA ARG A 63 -18.43 -15.80 -8.42
C ARG A 63 -18.45 -15.54 -6.92
N ASP A 64 -17.34 -15.78 -6.23
CA ASP A 64 -17.24 -15.46 -4.82
C ASP A 64 -17.30 -13.94 -4.58
N TYR A 65 -16.64 -13.12 -5.40
CA TYR A 65 -16.78 -11.66 -5.34
C TYR A 65 -18.21 -11.19 -5.63
N TYR A 66 -18.88 -11.76 -6.64
CA TYR A 66 -20.29 -11.45 -6.92
C TYR A 66 -21.19 -11.80 -5.74
N ARG A 67 -20.95 -12.94 -5.09
CA ARG A 67 -21.69 -13.33 -3.87
C ARG A 67 -21.49 -12.29 -2.76
N LYS A 68 -20.26 -11.83 -2.54
CA LYS A 68 -19.96 -10.75 -1.57
C LYS A 68 -20.66 -9.45 -1.92
N ILE A 69 -20.68 -9.06 -3.19
CA ILE A 69 -21.37 -7.85 -3.67
C ILE A 69 -22.86 -7.90 -3.36
N ILE A 70 -23.50 -9.05 -3.61
CA ILE A 70 -24.95 -9.18 -3.46
C ILE A 70 -25.35 -9.30 -1.99
N TYR A 71 -24.62 -10.08 -1.19
CA TYR A 71 -25.07 -10.45 0.15
C TYR A 71 -24.33 -9.76 1.29
N GLU A 72 -23.04 -9.44 1.14
CA GLU A 72 -22.21 -8.87 2.21
C GLU A 72 -22.13 -7.34 2.11
N LEU A 73 -21.90 -6.77 0.92
CA LEU A 73 -21.73 -5.32 0.77
C LEU A 73 -22.94 -4.49 1.24
N PRO A 74 -24.21 -4.90 1.01
CA PRO A 74 -25.36 -4.17 1.54
C PRO A 74 -25.38 -4.13 3.07
N GLN A 75 -24.82 -5.13 3.74
CA GLN A 75 -24.73 -5.14 5.21
C GLN A 75 -23.78 -4.05 5.74
N LEU A 76 -22.79 -3.62 4.95
CA LEU A 76 -21.89 -2.53 5.30
C LEU A 76 -22.61 -1.17 5.36
N GLU A 77 -23.79 -1.04 4.73
CA GLU A 77 -24.59 0.17 4.82
C GLU A 77 -25.01 0.47 6.27
N ALA A 78 -25.26 -0.56 7.08
CA ALA A 78 -25.57 -0.41 8.49
C ALA A 78 -24.42 0.22 9.31
N LEU A 79 -23.18 0.09 8.83
CA LEU A 79 -21.97 0.64 9.47
C LEU A 79 -21.56 2.01 8.92
N LYS A 80 -22.31 2.55 7.95
CA LYS A 80 -22.02 3.82 7.29
C LYS A 80 -22.15 4.98 8.27
N LYS A 81 -21.09 5.77 8.39
CA LYS A 81 -21.10 7.05 9.12
C LYS A 81 -21.10 8.19 8.10
N PRO A 82 -22.00 9.19 8.20
CA PRO A 82 -22.00 10.31 7.27
C PRO A 82 -20.70 11.13 7.43
N PRO A 83 -20.17 11.71 6.33
CA PRO A 83 -18.95 12.51 6.40
C PRO A 83 -19.22 13.79 7.22
N GLN A 84 -18.53 13.94 8.35
CA GLN A 84 -18.59 15.15 9.15
C GLN A 84 -17.45 16.09 8.74
N LYS A 85 -17.80 17.34 8.40
CA LYS A 85 -16.80 18.38 8.11
C LYS A 85 -16.01 18.70 9.39
N PRO A 86 -14.67 18.86 9.32
CA PRO A 86 -13.89 19.28 10.49
C PRO A 86 -14.34 20.67 10.99
N SER A 87 -14.35 20.82 12.32
CA SER A 87 -14.66 22.08 12.98
C SER A 87 -13.58 23.14 12.71
N ALA A 88 -13.92 24.43 12.87
CA ALA A 88 -12.96 25.53 12.77
C ALA A 88 -11.82 25.42 13.80
N THR A 89 -12.02 24.72 14.91
CA THR A 89 -10.98 24.44 15.92
C THR A 89 -10.00 23.34 15.49
N GLN A 90 -10.41 22.47 14.56
CA GLN A 90 -9.61 21.32 14.09
C GLN A 90 -8.75 21.73 12.89
N VAL A 91 -7.73 22.57 13.16
CA VAL A 91 -6.86 23.14 12.13
C VAL A 91 -5.69 22.23 11.73
N LEU A 92 -5.32 21.26 12.58
CA LEU A 92 -4.15 20.41 12.38
C LEU A 92 -4.47 19.22 11.47
N GLN A 93 -3.68 19.03 10.42
CA GLN A 93 -3.80 17.88 9.52
C GLN A 93 -2.60 16.95 9.68
N PHE A 94 -2.86 15.73 10.16
CA PHE A 94 -1.84 14.68 10.25
C PHE A 94 -2.01 13.69 9.10
N ARG A 95 -0.93 13.43 8.37
CA ARG A 95 -0.84 12.38 7.36
C ARG A 95 0.02 11.24 7.90
N GLN A 96 -0.52 10.03 7.82
CA GLN A 96 0.14 8.76 8.13
C GLN A 96 0.01 7.84 6.91
N THR A 97 0.98 6.96 6.72
CA THR A 97 1.00 6.01 5.59
C THR A 97 1.01 4.60 6.15
N THR A 98 0.15 3.73 5.62
CA THR A 98 0.02 2.32 6.01
C THR A 98 0.19 1.44 4.78
N TYR A 99 0.97 0.38 4.89
CA TYR A 99 1.31 -0.54 3.79
C TYR A 99 0.54 -1.87 3.83
N PHE A 100 -0.52 -1.96 4.66
CA PHE A 100 -1.49 -3.06 4.71
C PHE A 100 -0.91 -4.48 4.54
N GLY A 101 -0.32 -5.01 5.62
CA GLY A 101 0.23 -6.37 5.66
C GLY A 101 1.74 -6.42 5.48
N GLU A 102 2.35 -5.34 4.98
CA GLU A 102 3.80 -5.21 4.86
C GLU A 102 4.39 -4.32 5.98
N GLU A 103 5.50 -4.76 6.55
CA GLU A 103 6.32 -3.93 7.42
C GLU A 103 7.25 -3.07 6.57
N HIS A 104 6.99 -1.76 6.53
CA HIS A 104 7.80 -0.80 5.77
C HIS A 104 8.43 0.23 6.71
N PRO A 105 9.74 0.56 6.58
CA PRO A 105 10.40 1.52 7.46
C PRO A 105 9.74 2.90 7.40
N ALA A 106 9.20 3.35 6.27
CA ALA A 106 8.50 4.63 6.20
C ALA A 106 7.12 4.67 6.89
N MET A 107 6.62 3.55 7.43
CA MET A 107 5.31 3.48 8.08
C MET A 107 5.23 4.35 9.34
N HIS A 108 6.32 4.48 10.10
CA HIS A 108 6.32 5.26 11.33
C HIS A 108 6.40 6.79 11.10
N LYS A 109 6.69 7.23 9.87
CA LYS A 109 6.76 8.63 9.52
C LYS A 109 5.38 9.29 9.61
N VAL A 110 5.32 10.42 10.31
CA VAL A 110 4.12 11.27 10.37
C VAL A 110 4.44 12.63 9.79
N THR A 111 3.52 13.18 9.01
CA THR A 111 3.61 14.56 8.49
C THR A 111 2.48 15.40 9.07
N LEU A 112 2.85 16.53 9.67
CA LEU A 112 1.94 17.58 10.11
C LEU A 112 1.85 18.65 9.02
N GLN A 113 0.64 19.05 8.68
CA GLN A 113 0.33 20.18 7.81
C GLN A 113 -0.65 21.12 8.51
N VAL A 114 -0.35 22.42 8.51
CA VAL A 114 -1.18 23.44 9.14
C VAL A 114 -1.13 24.72 8.32
N LYS A 115 -2.27 25.36 8.11
CA LYS A 115 -2.30 26.74 7.59
C LYS A 115 -2.11 27.70 8.75
N LEU A 116 -1.09 28.56 8.64
CA LEU A 116 -0.72 29.48 9.73
C LEU A 116 -1.80 30.51 10.02
N ARG A 117 -2.59 30.91 9.01
CA ARG A 117 -3.74 31.81 9.20
C ARG A 117 -4.84 31.18 10.05
N ASP A 118 -5.17 29.92 9.76
CA ASP A 118 -6.21 29.19 10.50
C ASP A 118 -5.75 28.92 11.93
N LEU A 119 -4.47 28.59 12.11
CA LEU A 119 -3.86 28.44 13.43
C LEU A 119 -3.87 29.77 14.21
N ALA A 120 -3.54 30.89 13.56
CA ALA A 120 -3.55 32.20 14.19
C ALA A 120 -4.96 32.60 14.62
N ALA A 121 -6.00 32.27 13.84
CA ALA A 121 -7.38 32.48 14.22
C ALA A 121 -7.81 31.59 15.39
N ALA A 122 -7.37 30.32 15.43
CA ALA A 122 -7.70 29.40 16.51
C ALA A 122 -7.05 29.78 17.86
N GLN A 123 -5.86 30.38 17.83
CA GLN A 123 -5.07 30.77 19.01
C GLN A 123 -5.10 32.29 19.29
N ASN A 124 -5.93 33.06 18.56
CA ASN A 124 -6.00 34.53 18.63
C ASN A 124 -4.63 35.23 18.57
N LEU A 125 -3.79 34.81 17.64
CA LEU A 125 -2.42 35.29 17.50
C LEU A 125 -2.37 36.65 16.76
N SER A 126 -1.68 37.64 17.33
CA SER A 126 -1.43 38.94 16.68
C SER A 126 -0.68 38.76 15.35
N PRO A 127 -0.90 39.62 14.34
CA PRO A 127 -0.15 39.57 13.08
C PRO A 127 1.38 39.68 13.24
N VAL A 128 1.85 40.35 14.30
CA VAL A 128 3.28 40.45 14.60
C VAL A 128 3.83 39.09 15.04
N HIS A 129 3.14 38.41 15.96
CA HIS A 129 3.49 37.06 16.39
C HIS A 129 3.35 36.02 15.26
N LEU A 130 2.39 36.19 14.34
CA LEU A 130 2.29 35.37 13.13
C LEU A 130 3.54 35.56 12.25
N SER A 131 3.95 36.81 12.02
CA SER A 131 5.16 37.10 11.25
C SER A 131 6.40 36.48 11.88
N LYS A 132 6.51 36.51 13.21
CA LYS A 132 7.53 35.80 13.99
C LYS A 132 7.44 34.28 13.82
N LEU A 133 6.25 33.68 13.87
CA LEU A 133 6.05 32.25 13.66
C LEU A 133 6.53 31.78 12.29
N VAL A 134 6.28 32.58 11.26
CA VAL A 134 6.78 32.30 9.90
C VAL A 134 8.31 32.35 9.85
N LYS A 135 8.94 33.31 10.54
CA LYS A 135 10.41 33.41 10.63
C LYS A 135 11.02 32.23 11.38
N LEU A 136 10.47 31.86 12.53
CA LEU A 136 10.93 30.72 13.34
C LEU A 136 10.80 29.38 12.61
N ALA A 137 9.73 29.20 11.85
CA ALA A 137 9.53 27.98 11.07
C ALA A 137 10.46 27.88 9.85
N GLY A 138 11.00 29.01 9.38
CA GLY A 138 12.02 29.09 8.33
C GLY A 138 11.61 28.36 7.05
N THR A 139 12.41 27.37 6.65
CA THR A 139 12.24 26.64 5.37
C THR A 139 11.02 25.71 5.33
N ARG A 140 10.34 25.50 6.46
CA ARG A 140 9.19 24.60 6.59
C ARG A 140 7.88 25.26 6.14
N VAL A 141 7.89 26.56 5.91
CA VAL A 141 6.71 27.34 5.49
C VAL A 141 6.79 27.69 4.02
N ASP A 142 5.68 27.48 3.32
CA ASP A 142 5.45 28.05 2.01
C ASP A 142 4.85 29.46 2.18
N HIS A 143 5.61 30.53 1.87
CA HIS A 143 5.15 31.92 2.09
C HIS A 143 3.99 32.37 1.19
N ASP A 144 3.73 31.66 0.09
CA ASP A 144 2.61 31.99 -0.81
C ASP A 144 1.28 31.46 -0.27
N THR A 145 1.28 30.23 0.25
CA THR A 145 0.09 29.56 0.79
C THR A 145 -0.04 29.68 2.30
N LEU A 146 1.02 30.15 2.98
CA LEU A 146 1.19 30.16 4.43
C LEU A 146 0.91 28.80 5.07
N LEU A 147 1.36 27.74 4.38
CA LEU A 147 1.25 26.37 4.83
C LEU A 147 2.55 25.94 5.49
N LEU A 148 2.47 25.59 6.77
CA LEU A 148 3.54 24.97 7.53
C LEU A 148 3.48 23.46 7.34
N ARG A 149 4.57 22.86 6.86
CA ARG A 149 4.69 21.41 6.72
C ARG A 149 5.96 20.91 7.41
N MET A 150 5.79 19.95 8.31
CA MET A 150 6.91 19.28 8.98
C MET A 150 6.60 17.81 9.20
N SER A 151 7.64 16.97 9.21
CA SER A 151 7.51 15.53 9.42
C SER A 151 8.50 15.05 10.46
N SER A 152 8.16 13.96 11.14
CA SER A 152 9.02 13.25 12.09
C SER A 152 9.04 11.77 11.75
N GLU A 153 10.24 11.23 11.69
CA GLU A 153 10.56 9.80 11.52
C GLU A 153 11.66 9.37 12.52
N GLN A 154 11.80 10.13 13.62
CA GLN A 154 12.84 9.91 14.64
C GLN A 154 12.55 8.71 15.54
N PHE A 155 11.25 8.43 15.77
CA PHE A 155 10.81 7.35 16.66
C PHE A 155 10.29 6.15 15.85
N GLY A 156 10.41 4.95 16.41
CA GLY A 156 9.92 3.72 15.77
C GLY A 156 8.40 3.64 15.67
N SER A 157 7.66 4.37 16.53
CA SER A 157 6.20 4.38 16.53
C SER A 157 5.63 5.65 15.89
N ALA A 158 4.65 5.48 14.99
CA ALA A 158 3.90 6.61 14.41
C ALA A 158 3.19 7.46 15.48
N LYS A 159 2.74 6.85 16.57
CA LYS A 159 2.08 7.56 17.68
C LYS A 159 3.05 8.51 18.39
N GLU A 160 4.28 8.06 18.61
CA GLU A 160 5.35 8.86 19.23
C GLU A 160 5.77 10.00 18.30
N ASN A 161 5.98 9.73 17.01
CA ASN A 161 6.26 10.78 16.02
C ASN A 161 5.14 11.84 15.95
N ARG A 162 3.87 11.43 16.03
CA ARG A 162 2.74 12.37 16.09
C ARG A 162 2.78 13.24 17.34
N ARG A 163 3.05 12.67 18.51
CA ARG A 163 3.18 13.40 19.79
C ARG A 163 4.39 14.33 19.79
N HIS A 164 5.50 13.91 19.19
CA HIS A 164 6.67 14.75 19.03
C HIS A 164 6.34 15.99 18.18
N LEU A 165 5.65 15.81 17.05
CA LEU A 165 5.23 16.93 16.20
C LEU A 165 4.29 17.90 16.91
N SER A 166 3.36 17.41 17.74
CA SER A 166 2.51 18.31 18.54
C SER A 166 3.34 19.10 19.55
N ALA A 167 4.25 18.43 20.28
CA ALA A 167 5.12 19.11 21.25
C ALA A 167 6.04 20.15 20.59
N VAL A 168 6.54 19.89 19.38
CA VAL A 168 7.34 20.87 18.62
C VAL A 168 6.48 22.07 18.20
N LEU A 169 5.24 21.83 17.76
CA LEU A 169 4.32 22.91 17.42
C LEU A 169 3.98 23.76 18.65
N ASP A 170 3.70 23.13 19.81
CA ASP A 170 3.42 23.85 21.05
C ASP A 170 4.62 24.72 21.49
N LYS A 171 5.85 24.19 21.36
CA LYS A 171 7.08 24.97 21.58
C LYS A 171 7.19 26.16 20.64
N LEU A 172 6.93 25.96 19.34
CA LEU A 172 6.93 27.07 18.38
C LEU A 172 5.92 28.15 18.76
N LEU A 173 4.73 27.77 19.24
CA LEU A 173 3.72 28.73 19.67
C LEU A 173 4.13 29.48 20.94
N ALA A 174 4.72 28.79 21.92
CA ALA A 174 5.25 29.42 23.13
C ALA A 174 6.35 30.44 22.80
N GLU A 175 7.32 30.05 21.97
CA GLU A 175 8.40 30.93 21.50
C GLU A 175 7.89 32.11 20.68
N CYS A 176 6.75 31.99 20.00
CA CYS A 176 6.15 33.11 19.28
C CYS A 176 5.55 34.16 20.21
N GLN A 177 4.92 33.71 21.31
CA GLN A 177 4.27 34.58 22.28
C GLN A 177 5.28 35.26 23.22
N GLN A 178 6.43 34.62 23.47
CA GLN A 178 7.45 35.10 24.40
C GLN A 178 8.67 35.69 23.66
N GLY A 179 9.40 36.62 24.28
CA GLY A 179 10.67 37.13 23.76
C GLY A 179 10.57 38.13 22.60
N ASP A 180 11.67 38.29 21.85
CA ASP A 180 11.84 39.31 20.81
C ASP A 180 10.98 39.05 19.55
N LEU A 181 10.46 40.10 18.91
CA LEU A 181 9.52 40.03 17.78
C LEU A 181 10.20 39.86 16.41
N PHE A 182 11.53 40.02 16.35
CA PHE A 182 12.36 39.92 15.14
C PHE A 182 11.93 40.88 14.03
N GLU A 183 11.50 42.11 14.34
CA GLU A 183 11.04 43.08 13.32
C GLU A 183 12.15 43.53 12.37
N ASP A 184 13.38 43.58 12.87
CA ASP A 184 14.61 43.90 12.16
C ASP A 184 14.99 42.84 11.11
N VAL A 185 14.61 41.58 11.32
CA VAL A 185 14.93 40.48 10.40
C VAL A 185 13.92 40.41 9.26
N PRO A 186 14.34 40.54 7.99
CA PRO A 186 13.44 40.38 6.85
C PRO A 186 13.01 38.93 6.66
N MET A 187 11.85 38.72 6.03
CA MET A 187 11.34 37.39 5.74
C MET A 187 12.17 36.70 4.64
N ASP A 188 12.92 35.66 4.99
CA ASP A 188 13.70 34.88 4.02
C ASP A 188 12.79 33.96 3.17
N ARG A 189 12.91 34.07 1.84
CA ARG A 189 12.14 33.30 0.86
C ARG A 189 13.01 32.42 -0.05
N ARG A 190 14.31 32.32 0.24
CA ARG A 190 15.30 31.69 -0.65
C ARG A 190 15.08 30.18 -0.86
N HIS A 191 14.44 29.49 0.07
CA HIS A 191 14.11 28.05 -0.07
C HIS A 191 12.98 27.78 -1.06
N MET A 192 12.14 28.76 -1.39
CA MET A 192 11.02 28.59 -2.28
C MET A 192 11.43 28.72 -3.75
N LYS A 193 11.52 27.61 -4.47
CA LYS A 193 11.70 27.60 -5.93
C LYS A 193 10.35 27.72 -6.62
N LYS A 194 10.03 28.90 -7.17
CA LYS A 194 8.81 29.11 -7.94
C LYS A 194 8.99 28.69 -9.40
N SER A 195 8.17 27.74 -9.86
CA SER A 195 8.08 27.41 -11.28
C SER A 195 7.12 28.38 -11.97
N LYS A 196 7.59 29.08 -13.02
CA LYS A 196 6.71 29.88 -13.88
C LYS A 196 5.78 28.93 -14.63
N ARG A 197 4.47 29.11 -14.50
CA ARG A 197 3.46 28.39 -15.28
C ARG A 197 2.78 29.40 -16.21
N PRO A 198 3.13 29.46 -17.50
CA PRO A 198 2.47 30.36 -18.42
C PRO A 198 1.00 29.95 -18.56
N SER A 199 0.10 30.93 -18.49
CA SER A 199 -1.31 30.73 -18.77
C SER A 199 -1.59 31.03 -20.24
N PHE A 200 -2.58 30.36 -20.83
CA PHE A 200 -3.00 30.64 -22.19
C PHE A 200 -3.44 32.11 -22.33
N PRO A 201 -2.87 32.89 -23.26
CA PRO A 201 -3.23 34.29 -23.42
C PRO A 201 -4.72 34.46 -23.70
N LYS A 202 -5.38 35.29 -22.88
CA LYS A 202 -6.84 35.48 -22.94
C LYS A 202 -7.32 35.97 -24.30
N HIS A 203 -6.50 36.74 -25.01
CA HIS A 203 -6.80 37.34 -26.31
C HIS A 203 -6.70 36.35 -27.48
N TRP A 204 -6.06 35.18 -27.30
CA TRP A 204 -6.08 34.08 -28.28
C TRP A 204 -7.30 33.18 -28.15
N ARG A 205 -8.16 33.43 -27.15
CA ARG A 205 -9.40 32.67 -27.00
C ARG A 205 -10.33 33.08 -28.13
N VAL A 206 -10.57 32.16 -29.06
CA VAL A 206 -11.65 32.30 -30.04
C VAL A 206 -12.95 32.35 -29.25
N PRO A 207 -13.75 33.44 -29.34
CA PRO A 207 -15.05 33.48 -28.70
C PRO A 207 -15.89 32.34 -29.29
N GLN A 208 -16.45 31.48 -28.44
CA GLN A 208 -17.41 30.50 -28.95
C GLN A 208 -18.62 31.28 -29.50
N PRO A 209 -19.16 30.88 -30.67
CA PRO A 209 -20.42 31.44 -31.13
C PRO A 209 -21.44 31.18 -30.02
N VAL A 210 -21.96 32.25 -29.43
CA VAL A 210 -23.00 32.16 -28.41
C VAL A 210 -24.11 31.34 -29.06
N ALA A 211 -24.50 30.23 -28.45
CA ALA A 211 -25.60 29.43 -28.94
C ALA A 211 -26.85 30.32 -28.91
N SER A 212 -27.13 31.00 -30.02
CA SER A 212 -28.42 31.62 -30.30
C SER A 212 -29.43 30.51 -30.07
N SER A 213 -30.36 30.69 -29.12
CA SER A 213 -31.37 29.69 -28.83
C SER A 213 -32.03 29.31 -30.15
N LYS A 214 -31.71 28.10 -30.64
CA LYS A 214 -32.38 27.56 -31.81
C LYS A 214 -33.83 27.46 -31.38
N HIS A 215 -34.68 28.36 -31.88
CA HIS A 215 -36.12 28.27 -31.67
C HIS A 215 -36.54 26.96 -32.32
N LEU A 216 -36.83 25.96 -31.48
CA LEU A 216 -37.44 24.71 -31.91
C LEU A 216 -38.88 25.07 -32.31
N ILE A 217 -39.16 24.94 -33.61
CA ILE A 217 -40.50 25.02 -34.20
C ILE A 217 -41.27 23.75 -33.80
#